data_AF-A0A3A8IFP9-F1
#
_entry.id   AF-A0A3A8IFP9-F1
#
_cell.length_a   1.000
_cell.length_b   1.000
_cell.length_c   1.000
_cell.angle_alpha   90.00
_cell.angle_beta   90.00
_cell.angle_gamma   90.00
#
_symmetry.space_group_name_H-M   'P 1'
#
loop_
_entity.id
_entity.type
_entity.pdbx_description
1 polymer ?
#
loop_
_entity_poly.entity_id
_entity_poly.type
_entity_poly.pdbx_seq_one_letter_code
_entity_poly.pdbx_strand_id
1 'polypeptide(L)'
;MALDLSAFQKTLVYQAHAPVPEVLEDLKVIGQLDQKAEAARKTLWISAWVVLVVGVLSLFVVGPLGLAPIVLAVGLFIVRARRRRTDLEDRRYGLVATLLQRLQVDLEKDAAVDLTLDLSPNDEVRKRVAEGTRGRWKCEDFTETWLQLQGRFADGTHLHLSMVEHLQKRSRTQRNARGKTKTKRKQKGKALMQVSLRVKAERHPGLAALDASARSAARLPPGIKLSRIRVAADRLSLRALLAHDWVVREPKPAFNPASLAMAPNKGRKPKVPVVPPGKHDASRTATMMLLSLYQVLNFSSSQHKRSDARATS
;
A
#
# COMPACT_ATOMS: atom_id res chain seq x y z
N MET A 1 4.04 -14.12 19.12
CA MET A 1 3.50 -15.41 18.62
C MET A 1 4.22 -15.72 17.32
N ALA A 2 4.82 -16.90 17.15
CA ALA A 2 5.59 -17.18 15.93
C ALA A 2 4.68 -17.30 14.69
N LEU A 3 5.08 -16.70 13.58
CA LEU A 3 4.42 -16.80 12.27
C LEU A 3 4.21 -18.26 11.84
N ASP A 4 2.94 -18.69 11.71
CA ASP A 4 2.61 -19.98 11.08
C ASP A 4 2.71 -19.84 9.55
N LEU A 5 3.88 -20.21 9.03
CA LEU A 5 4.17 -20.20 7.60
C LEU A 5 3.21 -21.05 6.76
N SER A 6 2.71 -22.15 7.32
CA SER A 6 1.86 -23.10 6.58
C SER A 6 0.46 -22.55 6.39
N ALA A 7 -0.09 -21.91 7.42
CA ALA A 7 -1.35 -21.19 7.34
C ALA A 7 -1.23 -19.95 6.45
N PHE A 8 -0.16 -19.17 6.63
CA PHE A 8 0.11 -17.96 5.85
C PHE A 8 0.22 -18.26 4.35
N GLN A 9 0.92 -19.30 3.92
CA GLN A 9 1.04 -19.64 2.50
C GLN A 9 -0.30 -20.01 1.83
N LYS A 10 -1.27 -20.50 2.61
CA LYS A 10 -2.60 -20.87 2.09
C LYS A 10 -3.52 -19.66 2.00
N THR A 11 -3.52 -18.79 3.00
CA THR A 11 -4.47 -17.66 3.10
C THR A 11 -3.92 -16.36 2.55
N LEU A 12 -2.58 -16.21 2.56
CA LEU A 12 -1.83 -14.97 2.37
C LEU A 12 -2.23 -13.85 3.34
N VAL A 13 -2.82 -14.22 4.48
CA VAL A 13 -3.23 -13.28 5.53
C VAL A 13 -2.30 -13.48 6.72
N TYR A 14 -1.66 -12.40 7.13
CA TYR A 14 -0.86 -12.33 8.35
C TYR A 14 -1.65 -11.63 9.44
N GLN A 15 -1.81 -12.30 10.58
CA GLN A 15 -2.47 -11.77 11.77
C GLN A 15 -1.53 -11.96 12.96
N ALA A 16 -1.29 -10.90 13.71
CA ALA A 16 -0.42 -10.94 14.88
C ALA A 16 -0.91 -10.01 15.97
N HIS A 17 -0.82 -10.48 17.21
CA HIS A 17 -0.92 -9.66 18.42
C HIS A 17 0.40 -9.84 19.18
N ALA A 18 1.35 -8.95 18.94
CA ALA A 18 2.73 -9.09 19.43
C ALA A 18 3.44 -7.74 19.57
N PRO A 19 4.53 -7.66 20.34
CA PRO A 19 5.40 -6.48 20.38
C PRO A 19 5.94 -6.11 19.00
N VAL A 20 6.18 -4.81 18.78
CA VAL A 20 6.67 -4.28 17.49
C VAL A 20 7.92 -5.01 16.95
N PRO A 21 8.94 -5.35 17.77
CA PRO A 21 10.11 -6.07 17.28
C PRO A 21 9.78 -7.43 16.67
N GLU A 22 8.92 -8.22 17.34
CA GLU A 22 8.48 -9.54 16.82
C GLU A 22 7.76 -9.38 15.48
N VAL A 23 6.84 -8.42 15.38
CA VAL A 23 6.10 -8.16 14.14
C VAL A 23 7.06 -7.73 13.01
N LEU A 24 8.08 -6.94 13.30
CA LEU A 24 9.09 -6.54 12.31
C LEU A 24 9.95 -7.73 11.84
N GLU A 25 10.26 -8.67 12.72
CA GLU A 25 10.95 -9.91 12.34
C GLU A 25 10.08 -10.79 11.43
N ASP A 26 8.80 -10.98 11.77
CA ASP A 26 7.86 -11.73 10.94
C ASP A 26 7.72 -11.09 9.54
N LEU A 27 7.58 -9.77 9.46
CA LEU A 27 7.52 -9.05 8.18
C LEU A 27 8.82 -9.20 7.36
N LYS A 28 9.97 -9.32 8.04
CA LYS A 28 11.26 -9.59 7.38
C LYS A 28 11.30 -11.02 6.82
N VAL A 29 10.79 -12.01 7.56
CA VAL A 29 10.65 -13.40 7.08
C VAL A 29 9.73 -13.44 5.86
N ILE A 30 8.58 -12.75 5.89
CA ILE A 30 7.66 -12.64 4.74
C ILE A 30 8.38 -12.03 3.53
N GLY A 31 9.11 -10.93 3.72
CA GLY A 31 9.89 -10.30 2.65
C GLY A 31 10.98 -11.21 2.07
N GLN A 32 11.64 -12.03 2.89
CA GLN A 32 12.62 -13.01 2.42
C GLN A 32 11.98 -14.16 1.63
N LEU A 33 10.80 -14.61 2.03
CA LEU A 33 10.04 -15.63 1.30
C LEU A 33 9.63 -15.12 -0.08
N ASP A 34 9.18 -13.87 -0.15
CA ASP A 34 8.81 -13.23 -1.42
C ASP A 34 10.02 -13.06 -2.34
N GLN A 35 11.15 -12.55 -1.83
CA GLN A 35 12.40 -12.45 -2.61
C GLN A 35 12.89 -13.80 -3.14
N LYS A 36 12.78 -14.88 -2.34
CA LYS A 36 13.10 -16.24 -2.80
C LYS A 36 12.13 -16.70 -3.89
N ALA A 37 10.84 -16.41 -3.76
CA ALA A 37 9.84 -16.73 -4.78
C ALA A 37 10.06 -15.92 -6.07
N GLU A 38 10.40 -14.64 -5.99
CA GLU A 38 10.83 -13.81 -7.12
C GLU A 38 12.05 -14.40 -7.84
N ALA A 39 13.11 -14.70 -7.09
CA ALA A 39 14.35 -15.23 -7.63
C ALA A 39 14.11 -16.57 -8.34
N ALA A 40 13.39 -17.49 -7.71
CA ALA A 40 13.03 -18.76 -8.33
C ALA A 40 12.19 -18.57 -9.61
N ARG A 41 11.30 -17.58 -9.64
CA ARG A 41 10.52 -17.25 -10.86
C ARG A 41 11.40 -16.67 -11.97
N LYS A 42 12.39 -15.84 -11.63
CA LYS A 42 13.38 -15.31 -12.59
C LYS A 42 14.24 -16.45 -13.15
N THR A 43 14.73 -17.35 -12.31
CA THR A 43 15.48 -18.53 -12.74
C THR A 43 14.66 -19.47 -13.62
N LEU A 44 13.42 -19.78 -13.23
CA LEU A 44 12.50 -20.60 -14.05
C LEU A 44 12.20 -19.97 -15.42
N TRP A 45 12.18 -18.64 -15.50
CA TRP A 45 11.98 -17.95 -16.77
C TRP A 45 13.19 -18.10 -17.68
N ILE A 46 14.39 -17.86 -17.15
CA ILE A 46 15.64 -18.00 -17.90
C ILE A 46 15.80 -19.46 -18.34
N SER A 47 15.58 -20.43 -17.45
CA SER A 47 15.69 -21.85 -17.78
C SER A 47 14.65 -22.29 -18.83
N ALA A 48 13.39 -21.84 -18.72
CA ALA A 48 12.38 -22.16 -19.73
C ALA A 48 12.76 -21.67 -21.12
N TRP A 49 13.33 -20.46 -21.24
CA TRP A 49 13.81 -19.93 -22.52
C TRP A 49 15.02 -20.66 -23.05
N VAL A 50 16.01 -20.96 -22.20
CA VAL A 50 17.20 -21.72 -22.60
C VAL A 50 16.80 -23.10 -23.11
N VAL A 51 15.96 -23.83 -22.37
CA VAL A 51 15.47 -25.16 -22.77
C VAL A 51 14.64 -25.09 -24.05
N LEU A 52 13.82 -24.06 -24.23
CA LEU A 52 13.05 -23.87 -25.46
C LEU A 52 13.96 -23.65 -26.67
N VAL A 53 14.97 -22.79 -26.56
CA VAL A 53 15.92 -22.51 -27.66
C VAL A 53 16.72 -23.76 -28.01
N VAL A 54 17.23 -24.48 -27.00
CA VAL A 54 17.94 -25.75 -27.20
C VAL A 54 17.04 -26.79 -27.86
N GLY A 55 15.76 -26.86 -27.46
CA GLY A 55 14.80 -27.78 -28.05
C GLY A 55 14.43 -27.45 -29.51
N VAL A 56 14.32 -26.17 -29.83
CA VAL A 56 14.11 -25.73 -31.23
C VAL A 56 15.35 -26.04 -32.08
N LEU A 57 16.56 -25.82 -31.56
CA LEU A 57 17.79 -26.17 -32.27
C LEU A 57 17.96 -27.68 -32.45
N SER A 58 17.64 -28.49 -31.44
CA SER A 58 17.76 -29.95 -31.52
C SER A 58 16.75 -30.59 -32.47
N LEU A 59 15.61 -29.96 -32.74
CA LEU A 59 14.71 -30.36 -33.83
C LEU A 59 15.40 -30.35 -35.21
N PHE A 60 16.33 -29.43 -35.44
CA PHE A 60 17.08 -29.34 -36.71
C PHE A 60 18.22 -30.36 -36.80
N VAL A 61 18.75 -30.83 -35.67
CA VAL A 61 19.93 -31.72 -35.62
C VAL A 61 19.53 -33.18 -35.45
N VAL A 62 18.62 -33.46 -34.52
CA VAL A 62 18.24 -34.82 -34.06
C VAL A 62 16.80 -35.16 -34.44
N GLY A 63 16.11 -34.27 -35.17
CA GLY A 63 14.74 -34.48 -35.63
C GLY A 63 13.74 -34.56 -34.46
N PRO A 64 12.77 -35.48 -34.48
CA PRO A 64 11.64 -35.50 -33.54
C PRO A 64 12.04 -35.70 -32.06
N LEU A 65 13.25 -36.19 -31.76
CA LEU A 65 13.80 -36.23 -30.40
C LEU A 65 13.93 -34.84 -29.77
N GLY A 66 14.00 -33.78 -30.58
CA GLY A 66 13.97 -32.38 -30.13
C GLY A 66 12.63 -31.95 -29.49
N LEU A 67 11.58 -32.76 -29.55
CA LEU A 67 10.30 -32.45 -28.89
C LEU A 67 10.37 -32.57 -27.36
N ALA A 68 11.22 -33.44 -26.81
CA ALA A 68 11.35 -33.64 -25.36
C ALA A 68 11.71 -32.35 -24.58
N PRO A 69 12.75 -31.58 -24.95
CA PRO A 69 13.04 -30.31 -24.29
C PRO A 69 11.93 -29.27 -24.49
N ILE A 70 11.19 -29.28 -25.60
CA ILE A 70 10.06 -28.36 -25.80
C ILE A 70 8.94 -28.65 -24.80
N VAL A 71 8.61 -29.93 -24.59
CA VAL A 71 7.63 -30.34 -23.56
C VAL A 71 8.10 -29.91 -22.16
N LEU A 72 9.40 -30.08 -21.86
CA LEU A 72 9.98 -29.61 -20.60
C LEU A 72 9.86 -28.09 -20.43
N ALA A 73 10.15 -27.31 -21.48
CA ALA A 73 10.00 -25.86 -21.46
C ALA A 73 8.55 -25.43 -21.19
N VAL A 74 7.56 -26.09 -21.82
CA VAL A 74 6.13 -25.87 -21.55
C VAL A 74 5.80 -26.19 -20.09
N GLY A 75 6.32 -27.29 -19.55
CA GLY A 75 6.20 -27.64 -18.14
C GLY A 75 6.73 -26.54 -17.21
N LEU A 76 7.92 -25.99 -17.50
CA LEU A 76 8.51 -24.88 -16.75
C LEU A 76 7.65 -23.60 -16.83
N PHE A 77 7.07 -23.29 -18.00
CA PHE A 77 6.12 -22.17 -18.14
C PHE A 77 4.85 -22.37 -17.30
N ILE A 78 4.30 -23.59 -17.24
CA ILE A 78 3.13 -23.92 -16.41
C ILE A 78 3.47 -23.76 -14.92
N VAL A 79 4.61 -24.30 -14.47
CA VAL A 79 5.06 -24.16 -13.08
C VAL A 79 5.25 -22.69 -12.71
N ARG A 80 5.87 -21.90 -13.58
CA ARG A 80 6.01 -20.45 -13.40
C ARG A 80 4.65 -19.75 -13.33
N ALA A 81 3.71 -20.08 -14.21
CA ALA A 81 2.38 -19.48 -14.21
C ALA A 81 1.60 -19.79 -12.93
N ARG A 82 1.76 -21.00 -12.37
CA ARG A 82 1.20 -21.38 -11.07
C ARG A 82 1.84 -20.58 -9.93
N ARG A 83 3.17 -20.43 -9.92
CA ARG A 83 3.90 -19.64 -8.91
C ARG A 83 3.62 -18.13 -8.96
N ARG A 84 3.06 -17.59 -10.06
CA ARG A 84 2.60 -16.19 -10.08
C ARG A 84 1.42 -15.92 -9.15
N ARG A 85 0.66 -16.95 -8.75
CA ARG A 85 -0.49 -16.76 -7.85
C ARG A 85 -0.09 -16.52 -6.40
N THR A 86 1.16 -16.84 -6.03
CA THR A 86 1.74 -16.66 -4.69
C THR A 86 2.68 -15.45 -4.65
N ASP A 87 2.54 -14.53 -5.61
CA ASP A 87 3.29 -13.28 -5.66
C ASP A 87 2.72 -12.32 -4.62
N LEU A 88 3.54 -11.88 -3.67
CA LEU A 88 3.10 -10.94 -2.65
C LEU A 88 3.29 -9.52 -3.19
N GLU A 89 2.46 -8.57 -2.76
CA GLU A 89 2.69 -7.16 -3.11
C GLU A 89 3.72 -6.54 -2.15
N ASP A 90 4.97 -6.33 -2.60
CA ASP A 90 6.10 -5.77 -1.83
C ASP A 90 5.73 -4.53 -1.02
N ARG A 91 4.93 -3.67 -1.65
CA ARG A 91 4.50 -2.40 -1.10
C ARG A 91 3.65 -2.55 0.17
N ARG A 92 2.88 -3.65 0.31
CA ARG A 92 1.96 -3.84 1.42
C ARG A 92 2.72 -4.08 2.71
N TYR A 93 3.55 -5.12 2.77
CA TYR A 93 4.36 -5.40 3.96
C TYR A 93 5.46 -4.34 4.18
N GLY A 94 6.02 -3.77 3.10
CA GLY A 94 7.00 -2.69 3.20
C GLY A 94 6.46 -1.41 3.82
N LEU A 95 5.19 -1.07 3.55
CA LEU A 95 4.50 0.04 4.21
C LEU A 95 4.37 -0.22 5.71
N VAL A 96 3.86 -1.39 6.09
CA VAL A 96 3.67 -1.74 7.51
C VAL A 96 5.00 -1.70 8.26
N ALA A 97 6.05 -2.31 7.72
CA ALA A 97 7.39 -2.28 8.32
C ALA A 97 7.89 -0.84 8.51
N THR A 98 7.73 0.02 7.50
CA THR A 98 8.12 1.44 7.60
C THR A 98 7.30 2.20 8.66
N LEU A 99 6.00 1.93 8.77
CA LEU A 99 5.15 2.59 9.75
C LEU A 99 5.50 2.14 11.17
N LEU A 100 5.64 0.83 11.39
CA LEU A 100 6.02 0.28 12.68
C LEU A 100 7.37 0.80 13.16
N GLN A 101 8.38 0.86 12.28
CA GLN A 101 9.68 1.46 12.60
C GLN A 101 9.59 2.91 13.06
N ARG A 102 8.66 3.71 12.49
CA ARG A 102 8.46 5.11 12.90
C ARG A 102 7.67 5.21 14.20
N LEU A 103 6.63 4.39 14.34
CA LEU A 103 5.73 4.41 15.48
C LEU A 103 6.33 3.79 16.75
N GLN A 104 7.34 2.92 16.60
CA GLN A 104 8.01 2.25 17.72
C GLN A 104 8.55 3.24 18.77
N VAL A 105 8.92 4.44 18.36
CA VAL A 105 9.43 5.49 19.26
C VAL A 105 8.33 6.04 20.19
N ASP A 106 7.08 6.07 19.71
CA ASP A 106 5.94 6.66 20.43
C ASP A 106 5.07 5.60 21.12
N LEU A 107 5.22 4.32 20.75
CA LEU A 107 4.50 3.20 21.34
C LEU A 107 5.00 2.93 22.77
N GLU A 108 4.09 2.48 23.63
CA GLU A 108 4.42 2.05 24.99
C GLU A 108 5.42 0.89 24.94
N LYS A 109 6.42 0.90 25.84
CA LYS A 109 7.45 -0.14 25.89
C LYS A 109 6.75 -1.49 26.09
N ASP A 110 7.07 -2.45 25.21
CA ASP A 110 6.50 -3.80 25.19
C ASP A 110 4.98 -3.88 24.93
N ALA A 111 4.33 -2.78 24.52
CA ALA A 111 2.93 -2.83 24.14
C ALA A 111 2.73 -3.66 22.87
N ALA A 112 1.82 -4.63 22.98
CA ALA A 112 1.41 -5.44 21.85
C ALA A 112 0.63 -4.61 20.84
N VAL A 113 0.93 -4.87 19.57
CA VAL A 113 0.25 -4.30 18.41
C VAL A 113 -0.61 -5.39 17.80
N ASP A 114 -1.85 -5.06 17.47
CA ASP A 114 -2.74 -5.91 16.69
C ASP A 114 -2.61 -5.54 15.21
N LEU A 115 -2.11 -6.46 14.40
CA LEU A 115 -1.90 -6.27 12.98
C LEU A 115 -2.64 -7.36 12.21
N THR A 116 -3.53 -6.94 11.31
CA THR A 116 -4.09 -7.77 10.25
C THR A 116 -3.63 -7.24 8.90
N LEU A 117 -2.95 -8.10 8.13
CA LEU A 117 -2.35 -7.79 6.84
C LEU A 117 -2.73 -8.86 5.82
N ASP A 118 -3.58 -8.52 4.86
CA ASP A 118 -3.88 -9.35 3.71
C ASP A 118 -2.89 -9.03 2.57
N LEU A 119 -2.16 -10.04 2.10
CA LEU A 119 -1.19 -9.96 1.00
C LEU A 119 -1.68 -10.68 -0.26
N SER A 120 -2.92 -11.18 -0.27
CA SER A 120 -3.48 -11.80 -1.46
C SER A 120 -3.77 -10.76 -2.57
N PRO A 121 -3.79 -11.18 -3.85
CA PRO A 121 -4.02 -10.28 -4.97
C PRO A 121 -5.30 -9.46 -4.85
N ASN A 122 -5.25 -8.21 -5.32
CA ASN A 122 -6.38 -7.27 -5.32
C ASN A 122 -7.59 -7.73 -6.15
N ASP A 123 -7.40 -8.68 -7.07
CA ASP A 123 -8.38 -9.15 -8.05
C ASP A 123 -8.95 -10.53 -7.74
N GLU A 124 -8.75 -11.00 -6.52
CA GLU A 124 -9.27 -12.28 -6.06
C GLU A 124 -10.80 -12.28 -6.05
N VAL A 125 -11.41 -13.41 -6.43
CA VAL A 125 -12.86 -13.55 -6.55
C VAL A 125 -13.58 -13.26 -5.24
N ARG A 126 -13.00 -13.66 -4.10
CA ARG A 126 -13.56 -13.41 -2.75
C ARG A 126 -13.70 -11.92 -2.39
N LYS A 127 -12.96 -11.03 -3.07
CA LYS A 127 -12.93 -9.57 -2.84
C LYS A 127 -13.83 -8.81 -3.83
N ARG A 128 -14.53 -9.52 -4.71
CA ARG A 128 -15.40 -8.93 -5.72
C ARG A 128 -16.70 -8.46 -5.07
N VAL A 129 -16.96 -7.15 -5.16
CA VAL A 129 -18.17 -6.53 -4.60
C VAL A 129 -19.27 -6.45 -5.64
N ALA A 130 -18.92 -6.21 -6.90
CA ALA A 130 -19.89 -6.14 -7.98
C ALA A 130 -19.32 -6.65 -9.30
N GLU A 131 -20.19 -7.25 -10.10
CA GLU A 131 -19.93 -7.65 -11.47
C GLU A 131 -21.12 -7.23 -12.34
N GLY A 132 -20.85 -6.69 -13.52
CA GLY A 132 -21.91 -6.32 -14.44
C GLY A 132 -21.41 -5.73 -15.74
N THR A 133 -22.33 -5.49 -16.66
CA THR A 133 -22.04 -4.82 -17.93
C THR A 133 -22.37 -3.34 -17.83
N ARG A 134 -21.47 -2.47 -18.30
CA ARG A 134 -21.71 -1.03 -18.47
C ARG A 134 -21.53 -0.67 -19.93
N GLY A 135 -22.63 -0.65 -20.67
CA GLY A 135 -22.62 -0.59 -22.13
C GLY A 135 -21.91 -1.80 -22.71
N ARG A 136 -20.90 -1.59 -23.57
CA ARG A 136 -20.12 -2.67 -24.19
C ARG A 136 -18.97 -3.20 -23.32
N TRP A 137 -18.85 -2.79 -22.07
CA TRP A 137 -17.75 -3.21 -21.18
C TRP A 137 -18.27 -4.17 -20.10
N LYS A 138 -17.61 -5.30 -19.94
CA LYS A 138 -17.71 -6.12 -18.73
C LYS A 138 -16.89 -5.44 -17.63
N CYS A 139 -17.54 -5.11 -16.51
CA CYS A 139 -16.94 -4.43 -15.37
C CYS A 139 -16.95 -5.35 -14.15
N GLU A 140 -15.83 -5.40 -13.44
CA GLU A 140 -15.66 -6.11 -12.17
C GLU A 140 -15.07 -5.12 -11.16
N ASP A 141 -15.76 -4.93 -10.05
CA ASP A 141 -15.38 -4.02 -8.97
C ASP A 141 -14.98 -4.85 -7.74
N PHE A 142 -13.79 -4.59 -7.23
CA PHE A 142 -13.18 -5.25 -6.08
C PHE A 142 -12.92 -4.22 -4.98
N THR A 143 -13.16 -4.60 -3.74
CA THR A 143 -12.85 -3.77 -2.56
C THR A 143 -12.32 -4.65 -1.46
N GLU A 144 -11.22 -4.22 -0.84
CA GLU A 144 -10.53 -5.00 0.17
C GLU A 144 -9.94 -4.09 1.25
N THR A 145 -10.19 -4.40 2.51
CA THR A 145 -9.44 -3.84 3.64
C THR A 145 -8.23 -4.71 3.89
N TRP A 146 -7.10 -4.36 3.28
CA TRP A 146 -5.91 -5.20 3.34
C TRP A 146 -5.01 -4.92 4.55
N LEU A 147 -5.16 -3.76 5.18
CA LEU A 147 -4.40 -3.38 6.38
C LEU A 147 -5.33 -2.92 7.49
N GLN A 148 -5.14 -3.49 8.66
CA GLN A 148 -5.61 -2.98 9.95
C GLN A 148 -4.48 -3.08 10.95
N LEU A 149 -4.14 -1.96 11.57
CA LEU A 149 -3.07 -1.83 12.55
C LEU A 149 -3.62 -1.09 13.76
N GLN A 150 -3.60 -1.73 14.92
CA GLN A 150 -4.03 -1.14 16.18
C GLN A 150 -2.90 -1.21 17.19
N GLY A 151 -2.74 -0.13 17.96
CA GLY A 151 -1.71 -0.06 18.97
C GLY A 151 -2.03 0.99 20.02
N ARG A 152 -1.26 0.99 21.09
CA ARG A 152 -1.38 1.95 22.19
C ARG A 152 -0.09 2.74 22.33
N PHE A 153 -0.22 4.06 22.26
CA PHE A 153 0.89 4.98 22.49
C PHE A 153 1.18 5.12 23.99
N ALA A 154 2.38 5.58 24.33
CA ALA A 154 2.82 5.78 25.71
C ALA A 154 1.95 6.78 26.51
N ASP A 155 1.26 7.69 25.82
CA ASP A 155 0.29 8.60 26.42
C ASP A 155 -1.05 7.92 26.77
N GLY A 156 -1.27 6.67 26.36
CA GLY A 156 -2.54 5.94 26.50
C GLY A 156 -3.53 6.18 25.38
N THR A 157 -3.14 6.88 24.31
CA THR A 157 -3.94 7.05 23.10
C THR A 157 -3.97 5.75 22.31
N HIS A 158 -5.15 5.29 21.91
CA HIS A 158 -5.29 4.13 21.03
C HIS A 158 -5.22 4.57 19.57
N LEU A 159 -4.24 4.06 18.84
CA LEU A 159 -4.09 4.20 17.40
C LEU A 159 -4.87 3.11 16.69
N HIS A 160 -5.62 3.49 15.66
CA HIS A 160 -6.17 2.58 14.68
C HIS A 160 -5.88 3.12 13.28
N LEU A 161 -5.08 2.40 12.51
CA LEU A 161 -4.72 2.70 11.13
C LEU A 161 -5.28 1.59 10.23
N SER A 162 -5.94 1.97 9.14
CA SER A 162 -6.47 1.02 8.17
C SER A 162 -6.28 1.49 6.75
N MET A 163 -6.16 0.54 5.82
CA MET A 163 -6.07 0.84 4.40
C MET A 163 -7.00 -0.06 3.59
N VAL A 164 -7.78 0.59 2.72
CA VAL A 164 -8.75 -0.05 1.84
C VAL A 164 -8.36 0.22 0.40
N GLU A 165 -8.24 -0.82 -0.42
CA GLU A 165 -8.06 -0.69 -1.87
C GLU A 165 -9.36 -0.96 -2.61
N HIS A 166 -9.61 -0.12 -3.61
CA HIS A 166 -10.67 -0.34 -4.58
C HIS A 166 -10.05 -0.52 -5.95
N LEU A 167 -10.42 -1.59 -6.64
CA LEU A 167 -9.95 -1.93 -7.96
C LEU A 167 -11.15 -2.16 -8.89
N GLN A 168 -11.15 -1.48 -10.03
CA GLN A 168 -12.13 -1.69 -11.09
C GLN A 168 -11.43 -2.18 -12.34
N LYS A 169 -11.81 -3.37 -12.79
CA LYS A 169 -11.38 -3.95 -14.05
C LYS A 169 -12.50 -3.82 -15.07
N ARG A 170 -12.16 -3.38 -16.28
CA ARG A 170 -13.08 -3.33 -17.41
C ARG A 170 -12.49 -4.06 -18.59
N SER A 171 -13.25 -4.94 -19.22
CA SER A 171 -12.84 -5.64 -20.43
C SER A 171 -13.91 -5.53 -21.52
N ARG A 172 -13.47 -5.47 -22.77
CA ARG A 172 -14.36 -5.51 -23.94
C ARG A 172 -13.71 -6.33 -25.03
N THR A 173 -14.45 -7.26 -25.58
CA THR A 173 -14.06 -8.08 -26.73
C THR A 173 -14.85 -7.62 -27.95
N GLN A 174 -14.17 -7.38 -29.07
CA GLN A 174 -14.81 -6.96 -30.31
C GLN A 174 -14.16 -7.69 -31.49
N ARG A 175 -14.97 -8.15 -32.44
CA ARG A 175 -14.49 -8.70 -33.72
C ARG A 175 -14.31 -7.56 -34.73
N ASN A 176 -13.19 -7.53 -35.44
CA ASN A 176 -12.97 -6.57 -36.52
C ASN A 176 -13.59 -7.08 -37.84
N ALA A 177 -13.67 -6.21 -38.85
CA ALA A 177 -14.21 -6.58 -40.17
C ALA A 177 -13.44 -7.73 -40.86
N ARG A 178 -12.15 -7.90 -40.53
CA ARG A 178 -11.30 -9.00 -41.00
C ARG A 178 -11.46 -10.30 -40.17
N GLY A 179 -12.50 -10.39 -39.35
CA GLY A 179 -12.81 -11.56 -38.52
C GLY A 179 -11.92 -11.77 -37.28
N LYS A 180 -10.89 -10.96 -37.04
CA LYS A 180 -9.99 -11.06 -35.87
C LYS A 180 -10.66 -10.51 -34.60
N THR A 181 -10.53 -11.24 -33.50
CA THR A 181 -11.02 -10.84 -32.17
C THR A 181 -9.99 -9.96 -31.46
N LYS A 182 -10.40 -8.78 -31.00
CA LYS A 182 -9.58 -7.84 -30.23
C LYS A 182 -10.19 -7.62 -28.85
N THR A 183 -9.39 -7.85 -27.82
CA THR A 183 -9.78 -7.59 -26.42
C THR A 183 -9.08 -6.32 -25.94
N LYS A 184 -9.85 -5.36 -25.43
CA LYS A 184 -9.34 -4.17 -24.72
C LYS A 184 -9.60 -4.36 -23.23
N ARG A 185 -8.58 -4.11 -22.40
CA ARG A 185 -8.67 -4.14 -20.94
C ARG A 185 -8.31 -2.76 -20.39
N LYS A 186 -9.00 -2.33 -19.34
CA LYS A 186 -8.72 -1.11 -18.58
C LYS A 186 -8.78 -1.44 -17.10
N GLN A 187 -7.90 -0.80 -16.34
CA GLN A 187 -7.86 -0.91 -14.89
C GLN A 187 -7.88 0.48 -14.30
N LYS A 188 -8.66 0.67 -13.24
CA LYS A 188 -8.68 1.88 -12.44
C LYS A 188 -8.70 1.47 -10.99
N GLY A 189 -7.81 2.01 -10.18
CA GLY A 189 -7.85 1.78 -8.74
C GLY A 189 -7.74 3.07 -7.94
N LYS A 190 -7.99 2.97 -6.65
CA LYS A 190 -7.72 4.00 -5.64
C LYS A 190 -7.47 3.31 -4.30
N ALA A 191 -6.68 3.94 -3.44
CA ALA A 191 -6.49 3.49 -2.08
C ALA A 191 -7.05 4.54 -1.10
N LEU A 192 -7.68 4.09 -0.03
CA LEU A 192 -8.18 4.92 1.06
C LEU A 192 -7.40 4.56 2.31
N MET A 193 -6.67 5.54 2.85
CA MET A 193 -5.98 5.40 4.12
C MET A 193 -6.78 6.11 5.19
N GLN A 194 -7.00 5.45 6.32
CA GLN A 194 -7.69 6.01 7.47
C GLN A 194 -6.80 5.88 8.70
N VAL A 195 -6.58 7.00 9.38
CA VAL A 195 -5.91 7.06 10.67
C VAL A 195 -6.92 7.57 11.68
N SER A 196 -7.02 6.90 12.82
CA SER A 196 -7.91 7.25 13.91
C SER A 196 -7.17 7.15 15.24
N LEU A 197 -7.44 8.12 16.11
CA LEU A 197 -6.95 8.18 17.47
C LEU A 197 -8.16 8.17 18.41
N ARG A 198 -8.13 7.30 19.41
CA ARG A 198 -9.09 7.33 20.52
C ARG A 198 -8.36 7.79 21.77
N VAL A 199 -8.89 8.83 22.39
CA VAL A 199 -8.30 9.51 23.55
C VAL A 199 -9.28 9.51 24.71
N LYS A 200 -8.77 9.68 25.93
CA LYS A 200 -9.60 9.92 27.10
C LYS A 200 -10.15 11.35 27.04
N ALA A 201 -11.48 11.50 27.06
CA ALA A 201 -12.13 12.81 26.95
C ALA A 201 -11.73 13.78 28.06
N GLU A 202 -11.45 13.27 29.27
CA GLU A 202 -10.97 14.04 30.43
C GLU A 202 -9.69 14.84 30.13
N ARG A 203 -8.80 14.30 29.29
CA ARG A 203 -7.53 14.96 28.95
C ARG A 203 -7.70 16.04 27.87
N HIS A 204 -8.77 15.96 27.09
CA HIS A 204 -9.04 16.82 25.95
C HIS A 204 -10.47 17.35 25.97
N PRO A 205 -10.83 18.18 26.97
CA PRO A 205 -12.14 18.80 27.01
C PRO A 205 -12.32 19.73 25.80
N GLY A 206 -13.55 19.82 25.30
CA GLY A 206 -13.88 20.66 24.14
C GLY A 206 -13.38 20.14 22.79
N LEU A 207 -12.82 18.92 22.72
CA LEU A 207 -12.32 18.33 21.47
C LEU A 207 -13.37 18.35 20.35
N ALA A 208 -14.62 18.01 20.66
CA ALA A 208 -15.73 18.01 19.71
C ALA A 208 -16.01 19.39 19.06
N ALA A 209 -15.71 20.49 19.75
CA ALA A 209 -15.90 21.84 19.22
C ALA A 209 -14.85 22.20 18.14
N LEU A 210 -13.77 21.43 18.02
CA LEU A 210 -12.68 21.69 17.10
C LEU A 210 -12.89 21.09 15.69
N ASP A 211 -14.04 20.50 15.36
CA ASP A 211 -14.25 19.83 14.07
C ASP A 211 -13.97 20.75 12.85
N ALA A 212 -14.49 21.99 12.89
CA ALA A 212 -14.27 22.97 11.83
C ALA A 212 -12.79 23.37 11.70
N SER A 213 -12.12 23.64 12.84
CA SER A 213 -10.71 24.02 12.90
C SER A 213 -9.78 22.87 12.52
N ALA A 214 -10.15 21.62 12.86
CA ALA A 214 -9.38 20.44 12.52
C ALA A 214 -9.31 20.24 11.00
N ARG A 215 -10.39 20.56 10.28
CA ARG A 215 -10.42 20.46 8.82
C ARG A 215 -9.48 21.45 8.14
N SER A 216 -9.35 22.67 8.66
CA SER A 216 -8.42 23.68 8.12
C SER A 216 -6.98 23.44 8.57
N ALA A 217 -6.78 22.83 9.75
CA ALA A 217 -5.47 22.47 10.28
C ALA A 217 -4.86 21.22 9.62
N ALA A 218 -5.68 20.31 9.08
CA ALA A 218 -5.21 19.06 8.48
C ALA A 218 -4.20 19.31 7.33
N ARG A 219 -2.96 18.85 7.51
CA ARG A 219 -1.90 18.93 6.50
C ARG A 219 -1.68 17.56 5.86
N LEU A 220 -1.87 17.49 4.54
CA LEU A 220 -1.55 16.30 3.75
C LEU A 220 -0.44 16.60 2.75
N PRO A 221 0.33 15.58 2.30
CA PRO A 221 1.28 15.76 1.21
C PRO A 221 0.60 16.29 -0.08
N PRO A 222 1.34 16.98 -0.95
CA PRO A 222 0.80 17.45 -2.22
C PRO A 222 0.30 16.26 -3.07
N GLY A 223 -0.83 16.45 -3.75
CA GLY A 223 -1.48 15.41 -4.57
C GLY A 223 -2.43 14.47 -3.81
N ILE A 224 -2.34 14.42 -2.49
CA ILE A 224 -3.25 13.62 -1.65
C ILE A 224 -4.53 14.41 -1.36
N LYS A 225 -5.69 13.79 -1.59
CA LYS A 225 -7.00 14.41 -1.30
C LYS A 225 -7.50 13.99 0.07
N LEU A 226 -7.85 14.96 0.91
CA LEU A 226 -8.58 14.71 2.16
C LEU A 226 -10.00 14.26 1.80
N SER A 227 -10.37 13.03 2.16
CA SER A 227 -11.71 12.48 1.92
C SER A 227 -12.67 12.83 3.05
N ARG A 228 -12.21 12.77 4.32
CA ARG A 228 -13.05 12.97 5.50
C ARG A 228 -12.17 13.26 6.70
N ILE A 229 -12.63 14.16 7.57
CA ILE A 229 -12.16 14.30 8.94
C ILE A 229 -13.38 14.19 9.85
N ARG A 230 -13.23 13.58 11.03
CA ARG A 230 -14.26 13.58 12.07
C ARG A 230 -13.59 13.80 13.41
N VAL A 231 -14.12 14.77 14.15
CA VAL A 231 -13.74 15.03 15.53
C VAL A 231 -14.94 14.78 16.43
N ALA A 232 -14.76 13.97 17.46
CA ALA A 232 -15.73 13.79 18.54
C ALA A 232 -15.02 13.96 19.89
N ALA A 233 -15.76 13.82 20.99
CA ALA A 233 -15.23 14.02 22.34
C ALA A 233 -14.08 13.03 22.70
N ASP A 234 -14.17 11.79 22.22
CA ASP A 234 -13.22 10.71 22.55
C ASP A 234 -12.44 10.20 21.33
N ARG A 235 -12.73 10.68 20.12
CA ARG A 235 -12.11 10.18 18.89
C ARG A 235 -11.82 11.24 17.87
N LEU A 236 -10.73 11.02 17.15
CA LEU A 236 -10.33 11.74 15.96
C LEU A 236 -10.14 10.74 14.84
N SER A 237 -10.64 11.04 13.65
CA SER A 237 -10.36 10.22 12.48
C SER A 237 -10.14 11.08 11.25
N LEU A 238 -9.19 10.67 10.44
CA LEU A 238 -8.82 11.35 9.22
C LEU A 238 -8.66 10.31 8.11
N ARG A 239 -9.29 10.56 6.97
CA ARG A 239 -9.28 9.68 5.80
C ARG A 239 -8.73 10.41 4.58
N ALA A 240 -7.72 9.84 3.95
CA ALA A 240 -7.07 10.35 2.76
C ALA A 240 -7.28 9.40 1.57
N LEU A 241 -7.35 9.97 0.36
CA LEU A 241 -7.44 9.23 -0.89
C LEU A 241 -6.10 9.29 -1.62
N LEU A 242 -5.55 8.10 -1.89
CA LEU A 242 -4.32 7.88 -2.63
C LEU A 242 -4.62 7.25 -4.00
N ALA A 243 -3.72 7.46 -4.96
CA ALA A 243 -3.72 6.74 -6.23
C ALA A 243 -3.41 5.25 -5.99
N HIS A 244 -3.80 4.38 -6.91
CA HIS A 244 -3.58 2.93 -6.77
C HIS A 244 -2.12 2.53 -6.88
N ASP A 245 -1.29 3.31 -7.58
CA ASP A 245 0.13 3.09 -7.80
C ASP A 245 1.01 3.78 -6.74
N TRP A 246 0.47 3.97 -5.54
CA TRP A 246 1.20 4.47 -4.38
C TRP A 246 2.45 3.63 -4.11
N VAL A 247 3.46 4.26 -3.51
CA VAL A 247 4.73 3.65 -3.12
C VAL A 247 4.95 3.76 -1.63
N VAL A 248 5.74 2.83 -1.07
CA VAL A 248 6.08 2.82 0.36
C VAL A 248 6.75 4.12 0.77
N ARG A 249 7.80 4.50 0.02
CA ARG A 249 8.52 5.76 0.11
C ARG A 249 8.73 6.29 -1.29
N GLU A 250 8.57 7.59 -1.48
CA GLU A 250 8.95 8.21 -2.76
C GLU A 250 10.46 7.98 -2.97
N PRO A 251 10.89 7.43 -4.12
CA PRO A 251 12.31 7.31 -4.40
C PRO A 251 12.90 8.71 -4.36
N LYS A 252 13.95 8.91 -3.55
CA LYS A 252 14.69 10.17 -3.51
C LYS A 252 15.03 10.51 -4.97
N PRO A 253 14.63 11.68 -5.49
CA PRO A 253 14.92 12.02 -6.88
C PRO A 253 16.43 11.89 -7.05
N ALA A 254 16.85 11.07 -8.02
CA ALA A 254 18.25 10.91 -8.34
C ALA A 254 18.81 12.32 -8.54
N PHE A 255 19.77 12.70 -7.71
CA PHE A 255 20.45 13.98 -7.85
C PHE A 255 21.11 13.96 -9.22
N ASN A 256 20.53 14.70 -10.16
CA ASN A 256 21.09 14.80 -11.50
C ASN A 256 21.96 16.06 -11.51
N PRO A 257 23.30 15.96 -11.40
CA PRO A 257 24.18 17.13 -11.34
C PRO A 257 24.03 18.05 -12.57
N ALA A 258 23.51 17.53 -13.68
CA ALA A 258 23.16 18.31 -14.87
C ALA A 258 22.06 19.38 -14.63
N SER A 259 21.17 19.22 -13.64
CA SER A 259 20.15 20.24 -13.34
C SER A 259 20.70 21.45 -12.56
N LEU A 260 21.91 21.36 -12.00
CA LEU A 260 22.62 22.47 -11.36
C LEU A 260 23.53 23.24 -12.33
N ALA A 261 23.83 22.67 -13.51
CA ALA A 261 24.71 23.27 -14.51
C ALA A 261 24.01 24.31 -15.42
N MET A 262 22.70 24.53 -15.28
CA MET A 262 22.02 25.63 -15.98
C MET A 262 22.14 26.92 -15.18
N ALA A 263 23.11 27.75 -15.56
CA ALA A 263 23.25 29.13 -15.11
C ALA A 263 21.91 29.89 -15.28
N PRO A 264 21.56 30.81 -14.35
CA PRO A 264 20.34 31.59 -14.46
C PRO A 264 20.45 32.52 -15.68
N ASN A 265 19.75 32.17 -16.75
CA ASN A 265 19.59 33.06 -17.89
C ASN A 265 18.72 34.26 -17.42
N LYS A 266 19.30 35.46 -17.39
CA LYS A 266 18.67 36.71 -16.95
C LYS A 266 17.34 36.88 -17.69
N GLY A 267 16.21 36.74 -16.98
CA GLY A 267 14.87 37.08 -17.49
C GLY A 267 13.82 35.96 -17.45
N ARG A 268 14.18 34.70 -17.18
CA ARG A 268 13.20 33.62 -17.02
C ARG A 268 13.00 33.31 -15.54
N LYS A 269 11.81 33.60 -15.00
CA LYS A 269 11.41 33.16 -13.65
C LYS A 269 11.74 31.66 -13.53
N PRO A 270 12.38 31.21 -12.43
CA PRO A 270 12.71 29.81 -12.25
C PRO A 270 11.40 29.03 -12.35
N LYS A 271 11.27 28.26 -13.42
CA LYS A 271 10.14 27.35 -13.61
C LYS A 271 10.37 26.28 -12.55
N VAL A 272 9.71 26.45 -11.38
CA VAL A 272 9.67 25.43 -10.33
C VAL A 272 9.46 24.12 -11.06
N PRO A 273 10.37 23.14 -10.96
CA PRO A 273 10.18 21.87 -11.65
C PRO A 273 8.84 21.33 -11.16
N VAL A 274 7.85 21.36 -12.05
CA VAL A 274 6.57 20.71 -11.84
C VAL A 274 6.94 19.24 -11.87
N VAL A 275 7.27 18.72 -10.69
CA VAL A 275 7.51 17.30 -10.49
C VAL A 275 6.28 16.61 -11.06
N PRO A 276 6.41 15.78 -12.11
CA PRO A 276 5.27 14.99 -12.59
C PRO A 276 4.69 14.28 -11.37
N PRO A 277 3.36 14.22 -11.18
CA PRO A 277 2.76 13.78 -9.93
C PRO A 277 3.44 12.48 -9.49
N GLY A 278 4.33 12.62 -8.51
CA GLY A 278 5.13 11.52 -8.02
C GLY A 278 4.17 10.48 -7.49
N LYS A 279 4.52 9.20 -7.62
CA LYS A 279 3.73 8.14 -6.99
C LYS A 279 3.53 8.52 -5.53
N HIS A 280 2.28 8.46 -5.06
CA HIS A 280 1.93 8.93 -3.73
C HIS A 280 2.70 8.13 -2.67
N ASP A 281 3.48 8.81 -1.83
CA ASP A 281 4.20 8.21 -0.70
C ASP A 281 3.21 7.89 0.43
N ALA A 282 2.89 6.61 0.59
CA ALA A 282 1.93 6.15 1.59
C ALA A 282 2.48 6.32 3.01
N SER A 283 3.78 6.09 3.24
CA SER A 283 4.38 6.23 4.57
C SER A 283 4.34 7.69 5.05
N ARG A 284 4.72 8.63 4.18
CA ARG A 284 4.69 10.06 4.46
C ARG A 284 3.26 10.54 4.66
N THR A 285 2.32 10.04 3.86
CA THR A 285 0.90 10.33 4.03
C THR A 285 0.42 9.92 5.42
N ALA A 286 0.65 8.67 5.84
CA ALA A 286 0.26 8.19 7.16
C ALA A 286 0.88 9.02 8.31
N THR A 287 2.18 9.32 8.22
CA THR A 287 2.86 10.14 9.23
C THR A 287 2.28 11.56 9.31
N MET A 288 2.04 12.22 8.17
CA MET A 288 1.44 13.56 8.15
C MET A 288 -0.01 13.58 8.64
N MET A 289 -0.78 12.52 8.34
CA MET A 289 -2.13 12.33 8.88
C MET A 289 -2.09 12.22 10.40
N LEU A 290 -1.18 11.41 10.94
CA LEU A 290 -1.00 11.24 12.39
C LEU A 290 -0.59 12.55 13.06
N LEU A 291 0.43 13.23 12.54
CA LEU A 291 0.88 14.53 13.05
C LEU A 291 -0.23 15.58 13.02
N SER A 292 -1.05 15.60 11.96
CA SER A 292 -2.20 16.50 11.87
C SER A 292 -3.22 16.24 12.97
N LEU A 293 -3.49 14.97 13.31
CA LEU A 293 -4.40 14.64 14.41
C LEU A 293 -3.81 15.03 15.76
N TYR A 294 -2.51 14.83 15.98
CA TYR A 294 -1.82 15.27 17.20
C TYR A 294 -1.81 16.79 17.36
N GLN A 295 -1.68 17.56 16.27
CA GLN A 295 -1.80 19.02 16.32
C GLN A 295 -3.17 19.46 16.85
N VAL A 296 -4.24 18.79 16.44
CA VAL A 296 -5.60 19.07 16.94
C VAL A 296 -5.71 18.72 18.43
N LEU A 297 -5.15 17.58 18.86
CA LEU A 297 -5.12 17.18 20.27
C LEU A 297 -4.37 18.17 21.16
N ASN A 298 -3.19 18.61 20.72
CA ASN A 298 -2.36 19.57 21.43
C ASN A 298 -3.02 20.95 21.50
N PHE A 299 -3.76 21.34 20.46
CA PHE A 299 -4.52 22.58 20.47
C PHE A 299 -5.65 22.54 21.52
N SER A 300 -6.42 21.44 21.57
CA SER A 300 -7.46 21.24 22.60
C SER A 300 -6.90 21.34 24.02
N SER A 301 -5.81 20.63 24.31
CA SER A 301 -5.23 20.64 25.66
C SER A 301 -4.66 22.02 26.05
N SER A 302 -4.12 22.76 25.08
CA SER A 302 -3.62 24.12 25.32
C SER A 302 -4.72 25.15 25.62
N GLN A 303 -5.91 25.00 25.00
CA GLN A 303 -7.04 25.87 25.29
C GLN A 303 -7.55 25.67 26.72
N HIS A 304 -7.62 24.42 27.17
CA HIS A 304 -8.02 24.10 28.54
C HIS A 304 -7.07 24.70 29.59
N LYS A 305 -5.75 24.54 29.40
CA LYS A 305 -4.78 25.15 30.31
C LYS A 305 -4.91 26.67 30.39
N ARG A 306 -5.30 27.33 29.29
CA ARG A 306 -5.54 28.78 29.25
C ARG A 306 -6.87 29.18 29.89
N SER A 307 -7.92 28.38 29.76
CA SER A 307 -9.19 28.65 30.43
C SER A 307 -9.04 28.53 31.94
N ASP A 308 -8.32 27.51 32.40
CA ASP A 308 -8.13 27.27 33.83
C ASP A 308 -7.31 28.38 34.49
N ALA A 309 -6.20 28.80 33.85
CA ALA A 309 -5.39 29.92 34.33
C ALA A 309 -6.16 31.25 34.40
N ARG A 310 -7.15 31.46 33.52
CA ARG A 310 -8.02 32.64 33.54
C ARG A 310 -9.12 32.55 34.60
N ALA A 311 -9.57 31.34 34.97
CA ALA A 311 -10.59 31.16 36.00
C ALA A 311 -10.02 31.31 37.43
N THR A 312 -8.70 31.17 37.59
CA THR A 312 -7.99 31.30 38.87
C THR A 312 -7.36 32.68 39.10
N SER A 313 -7.48 33.61 38.13
CA SER A 313 -7.03 35.00 38.24
C SER A 313 -8.20 35.92 38.53
#